data_AF-A0A6G3CR00-F1
#
_entry.id   AF-A0A6G3CR00-F1
#
_cell.length_a   1.000
_cell.length_b   1.000
_cell.length_c   1.000
_cell.angle_alpha   90.00
_cell.angle_beta   90.00
_cell.angle_gamma   90.00
#
_symmetry.space_group_name_H-M   'P 1'
#
loop_
_entity.id
_entity.type
_entity.pdbx_description
1 polymer ?
#
loop_
_entity_poly.entity_id
_entity_poly.type
_entity_poly.pdbx_seq_one_letter_code
_entity_poly.pdbx_strand_id
1 'polypeptide(L)'
;WTDFFTQQLRWSRGTYETIIGQFWKGFGTMPPGKLFNYTMMIIFYPMSAMNWILAALSCALFLGMGASGVQIDPTIWMMLYGNASALQIGLYIWNRRHNVSPHEPEGSGGLAGMVMSALSAPIYARSLMDAVLRRKSSFVVTPKGDSSSPDTLFGTFRIHLFFIVVFGASMISSFFLGHSHPAMVTWATLALLITAAPIIGWRYTIRAEKKKRRSGGGSHRNGEPAPEPRPLPGAPGNDQTMQIVRIALGGRKK
;
A
#
# COMPACT_ATOMS: atom_id res chain seq x y z
N TRP A 1 -1.92 7.03 7.81
CA TRP A 1 -1.73 6.71 6.37
C TRP A 1 -0.28 6.78 5.93
N THR A 2 0.48 7.76 6.41
CA THR A 2 1.89 7.99 6.10
C THR A 2 2.75 6.76 6.37
N ASP A 3 2.62 6.18 7.55
CA ASP A 3 3.40 5.00 7.95
C ASP A 3 3.09 3.79 7.06
N PHE A 4 1.80 3.55 6.80
CA PHE A 4 1.35 2.50 5.90
C PHE A 4 1.93 2.68 4.48
N PHE A 5 1.78 3.86 3.86
CA PHE A 5 2.31 4.08 2.50
C PHE A 5 3.83 4.05 2.46
N THR A 6 4.52 4.45 3.54
CA THR A 6 5.97 4.35 3.66
C THR A 6 6.40 2.89 3.72
N GLN A 7 5.67 2.04 4.44
CA GLN A 7 5.91 0.61 4.47
C GLN A 7 5.69 -0.04 3.09
N GLN A 8 4.59 0.29 2.41
CA GLN A 8 4.31 -0.18 1.06
C GLN A 8 5.41 0.22 0.08
N LEU A 9 5.88 1.48 0.16
CA LEU A 9 6.98 1.98 -0.65
C LEU A 9 8.27 1.18 -0.40
N ARG A 10 8.62 0.87 0.86
CA ARG A 10 9.81 0.07 1.18
C ARG A 10 9.72 -1.34 0.63
N TRP A 11 8.57 -2.00 0.78
CA TRP A 11 8.37 -3.35 0.26
C TRP A 11 8.44 -3.39 -1.26
N SER A 12 7.69 -2.52 -1.94
CA SER A 12 7.73 -2.46 -3.41
C SER A 12 9.12 -2.10 -3.92
N ARG A 13 9.79 -1.14 -3.29
CA ARG A 13 11.14 -0.72 -3.70
C ARG A 13 12.15 -1.85 -3.55
N GLY A 14 12.14 -2.55 -2.41
CA GLY A 14 13.00 -3.71 -2.19
C GLY A 14 12.80 -4.78 -3.26
N THR A 15 11.55 -5.09 -3.59
CA THR A 15 11.21 -6.02 -4.67
C THR A 15 11.77 -5.58 -6.02
N TYR A 16 11.62 -4.31 -6.39
CA TYR A 16 12.13 -3.82 -7.68
C TYR A 16 13.66 -3.84 -7.75
N GLU A 17 14.36 -3.47 -6.67
CA GLU A 17 15.83 -3.56 -6.62
C GLU A 17 16.31 -5.01 -6.72
N THR A 18 15.62 -5.95 -6.05
CA THR A 18 15.91 -7.37 -6.21
C THR A 18 15.73 -7.81 -7.65
N ILE A 19 14.62 -7.45 -8.31
CA ILE A 19 14.37 -7.81 -9.71
C ILE A 19 15.44 -7.23 -10.64
N ILE A 20 15.79 -5.95 -10.47
CA ILE A 20 16.74 -5.25 -11.34
C ILE A 20 18.18 -5.76 -11.12
N GLY A 21 18.60 -5.97 -9.87
CA GLY A 21 20.01 -6.20 -9.54
C GLY A 21 20.41 -7.64 -9.18
N GLN A 22 19.47 -8.46 -8.69
CA GLN A 22 19.81 -9.74 -8.06
C GLN A 22 19.08 -10.95 -8.67
N PHE A 23 17.81 -10.80 -9.04
CA PHE A 23 16.94 -11.89 -9.46
C PHE A 23 17.48 -12.67 -10.66
N TRP A 24 18.09 -11.96 -11.62
CA TRP A 24 18.68 -12.56 -12.81
C TRP A 24 19.82 -13.54 -12.52
N LYS A 25 20.51 -13.39 -11.39
CA LYS A 25 21.58 -14.31 -10.96
C LYS A 25 21.04 -15.69 -10.56
N GLY A 26 19.73 -15.79 -10.33
CA GLY A 26 19.04 -17.05 -10.00
C GLY A 26 18.84 -17.98 -11.19
N PHE A 27 18.84 -17.46 -12.41
CA PHE A 27 18.67 -18.27 -13.61
C PHE A 27 19.93 -19.13 -13.83
N GLY A 28 19.75 -20.44 -13.90
CA GLY A 28 20.85 -21.41 -14.04
C GLY A 28 21.57 -21.78 -12.74
N THR A 29 21.34 -21.05 -11.64
CA THR A 29 21.95 -21.35 -10.33
C THR A 29 20.98 -22.01 -9.35
N MET A 30 19.67 -21.81 -9.52
CA MET A 30 18.64 -22.39 -8.66
C MET A 30 17.85 -23.49 -9.37
N PRO A 31 17.37 -24.51 -8.62
CA PRO A 31 16.40 -25.46 -9.15
C PRO A 31 15.13 -24.74 -9.66
N PRO A 32 14.54 -25.18 -10.79
CA PRO A 32 13.40 -24.51 -11.40
C PRO A 32 12.21 -24.29 -10.45
N GLY A 33 11.90 -25.26 -9.60
CA GLY A 33 10.80 -25.13 -8.61
C GLY A 33 11.03 -24.02 -7.58
N LYS A 34 12.28 -23.83 -7.15
CA LYS A 34 12.66 -22.75 -6.21
C LYS A 34 12.59 -21.38 -6.90
N LEU A 35 13.07 -21.31 -8.15
CA LEU A 35 12.97 -20.10 -8.96
C LEU A 35 11.51 -19.70 -9.18
N PHE A 36 10.65 -20.67 -9.51
CA PHE A 36 9.22 -20.44 -9.68
C PHE A 36 8.57 -19.93 -8.40
N ASN A 37 8.85 -20.54 -7.25
CA ASN A 37 8.33 -20.10 -5.96
C ASN A 37 8.72 -18.64 -5.64
N TYR A 38 10.00 -18.29 -5.81
CA TYR A 38 10.44 -16.90 -5.63
C TYR A 38 9.80 -15.95 -6.62
N THR A 39 9.62 -16.36 -7.87
CA THR A 39 8.93 -15.57 -8.90
C THR A 39 7.51 -15.24 -8.44
N MET A 40 6.75 -16.25 -8.00
CA MET A 40 5.39 -16.06 -7.50
C MET A 40 5.33 -15.14 -6.27
N MET A 41 6.35 -15.17 -5.41
CA MET A 41 6.42 -14.29 -4.25
C MET A 41 6.65 -12.81 -4.63
N ILE A 42 7.50 -12.55 -5.63
CA ILE A 42 7.92 -11.17 -5.97
C ILE A 42 7.05 -10.49 -7.04
N ILE A 43 6.28 -11.25 -7.82
CA ILE A 43 5.59 -10.73 -9.02
C ILE A 43 4.44 -9.77 -8.71
N PHE A 44 3.91 -9.79 -7.48
CA PHE A 44 2.75 -8.99 -7.09
C PHE A 44 2.97 -7.47 -7.30
N TYR A 45 4.06 -6.91 -6.78
CA TYR A 45 4.31 -5.46 -6.87
C TYR A 45 4.58 -4.99 -8.31
N PRO A 46 5.38 -5.69 -9.13
CA PRO A 46 5.57 -5.35 -10.55
C PRO A 46 4.26 -5.36 -11.33
N MET A 47 3.46 -6.43 -11.20
CA MET A 47 2.21 -6.55 -11.94
C MET A 47 1.21 -5.46 -11.54
N SER A 48 1.08 -5.19 -10.24
CA SER A 48 0.19 -4.13 -9.74
C SER A 48 0.62 -2.75 -10.23
N ALA A 49 1.92 -2.45 -10.20
CA ALA A 49 2.46 -1.18 -10.69
C ALA A 49 2.28 -1.03 -12.20
N MET A 50 2.60 -2.05 -12.98
CA MET A 50 2.43 -2.05 -14.44
C MET A 50 0.96 -1.87 -14.82
N ASN A 51 0.04 -2.59 -14.17
CA ASN A 51 -1.38 -2.44 -14.43
C ASN A 51 -1.85 -1.00 -14.17
N TRP A 52 -1.38 -0.39 -13.06
CA TRP A 52 -1.71 0.99 -12.74
C TRP A 52 -1.13 2.01 -13.74
N ILE A 53 0.13 1.82 -14.15
CA ILE A 53 0.80 2.69 -15.14
C ILE A 53 0.12 2.58 -16.50
N LEU A 54 -0.18 1.35 -16.95
CA LEU A 54 -0.88 1.12 -18.22
C LEU A 54 -2.29 1.69 -18.17
N ALA A 55 -3.02 1.56 -17.06
CA ALA A 55 -4.32 2.19 -16.91
C ALA A 55 -4.23 3.73 -17.00
N ALA A 56 -3.25 4.34 -16.34
CA ALA A 56 -3.01 5.78 -16.39
C ALA A 56 -2.64 6.26 -17.79
N LEU A 57 -1.74 5.53 -18.46
CA LEU A 57 -1.33 5.83 -19.83
C LEU A 57 -2.50 5.68 -20.79
N SER A 58 -3.24 4.57 -20.74
CA SER A 58 -4.41 4.34 -21.59
C SER A 58 -5.49 5.42 -21.38
N CYS A 59 -5.75 5.84 -20.15
CA CYS A 59 -6.66 6.95 -19.89
C CYS A 59 -6.13 8.25 -20.52
N ALA A 60 -4.87 8.60 -20.32
CA ALA A 60 -4.29 9.82 -20.88
C ALA A 60 -4.28 9.83 -22.42
N LEU A 61 -3.90 8.72 -23.06
CA LEU A 61 -3.85 8.60 -24.52
C LEU A 61 -5.26 8.62 -25.13
N PHE A 62 -6.18 7.82 -24.60
CA PHE A 62 -7.52 7.68 -25.17
C PHE A 62 -8.39 8.90 -24.87
N LEU A 63 -8.51 9.28 -23.60
CA LEU A 63 -9.39 10.38 -23.19
C LEU A 63 -8.78 11.74 -23.54
N GLY A 64 -7.45 11.88 -23.39
CA GLY A 64 -6.74 13.13 -23.66
C GLY A 64 -6.42 13.37 -25.14
N MET A 65 -6.10 12.33 -25.91
CA MET A 65 -5.66 12.49 -27.31
C MET A 65 -6.53 11.75 -28.33
N GLY A 66 -7.58 11.05 -27.90
CA GLY A 66 -8.47 10.30 -28.81
C GLY A 66 -7.81 9.07 -29.43
N ALA A 67 -6.63 8.67 -28.95
CA ALA A 67 -5.89 7.55 -29.50
C ALA A 67 -6.59 6.23 -29.12
N SER A 68 -7.21 5.59 -30.12
CA SER A 68 -7.78 4.24 -29.99
C SER A 68 -6.93 3.25 -30.77
N GLY A 69 -6.24 2.35 -30.06
CA GLY A 69 -5.33 1.37 -30.68
C GLY A 69 -6.05 0.13 -31.23
N VAL A 70 -7.22 -0.22 -30.70
CA VAL A 70 -7.99 -1.41 -31.12
C VAL A 70 -9.49 -1.15 -30.94
N GLN A 71 -10.27 -1.34 -32.00
CA GLN A 71 -11.74 -1.36 -31.94
C GLN A 71 -12.17 -2.81 -31.73
N ILE A 72 -12.51 -3.17 -30.50
CA ILE A 72 -13.00 -4.50 -30.15
C ILE A 72 -14.52 -4.43 -30.01
N ASP A 73 -15.21 -5.41 -30.59
CA ASP A 73 -16.65 -5.56 -30.40
C ASP A 73 -16.99 -5.60 -28.89
N PRO A 74 -17.91 -4.74 -28.39
CA PRO A 74 -18.24 -4.68 -26.97
C PRO A 74 -18.74 -6.01 -26.40
N THR A 75 -19.42 -6.83 -27.20
CA THR A 75 -19.93 -8.15 -26.78
C THR A 75 -18.77 -9.11 -26.54
N ILE A 76 -17.84 -9.18 -27.48
CA ILE A 76 -16.62 -10.00 -27.35
C ILE A 76 -15.80 -9.53 -26.15
N TRP A 77 -15.63 -8.22 -26.00
CA TRP A 77 -14.90 -7.63 -24.88
C TRP A 77 -15.54 -8.03 -23.54
N MET A 78 -16.84 -7.83 -23.39
CA MET A 78 -17.57 -8.18 -22.15
C MET A 78 -17.54 -9.68 -21.86
N MET A 79 -17.67 -10.53 -22.87
CA MET A 79 -17.57 -11.98 -22.71
C MET A 79 -16.18 -12.38 -22.21
N LEU A 80 -15.10 -11.91 -22.84
CA LEU A 80 -13.74 -12.25 -22.46
C LEU A 80 -13.37 -11.69 -21.08
N TYR A 81 -13.63 -10.41 -20.84
CA TYR A 81 -13.32 -9.76 -19.57
C TYR A 81 -14.18 -10.31 -18.43
N GLY A 82 -15.47 -10.56 -18.69
CA GLY A 82 -16.40 -11.15 -17.74
C GLY A 82 -15.97 -12.55 -17.33
N ASN A 83 -15.66 -13.42 -18.29
CA ASN A 83 -15.20 -14.78 -18.02
C ASN A 83 -13.86 -14.79 -17.28
N ALA A 84 -12.91 -13.95 -17.69
CA ALA A 84 -11.62 -13.83 -17.01
C ALA A 84 -11.79 -13.32 -15.55
N SER A 85 -12.66 -12.33 -15.35
CA SER A 85 -12.94 -11.79 -14.01
C SER A 85 -13.62 -12.82 -13.11
N ALA A 86 -14.61 -13.55 -13.64
CA ALA A 86 -15.29 -14.62 -12.91
C ALA A 86 -14.33 -15.73 -12.49
N LEU A 87 -13.45 -16.16 -13.40
CA LEU A 87 -12.40 -17.14 -13.10
C LEU A 87 -11.43 -16.60 -12.06
N GLN A 88 -10.97 -15.35 -12.19
CA GLN A 88 -10.04 -14.72 -11.26
C GLN A 88 -10.63 -14.63 -9.84
N ILE A 89 -11.88 -14.18 -9.72
CA ILE A 89 -12.60 -14.10 -8.44
C ILE A 89 -12.83 -15.50 -7.87
N GLY A 90 -13.27 -16.46 -8.69
CA GLY A 90 -13.48 -17.84 -8.28
C GLY A 90 -12.20 -18.49 -7.75
N LEU A 91 -11.08 -18.36 -8.47
CA LEU A 91 -9.77 -18.85 -8.05
C LEU A 91 -9.29 -18.16 -6.77
N TYR A 92 -9.52 -16.85 -6.64
CA TYR A 92 -9.18 -16.14 -5.41
C TYR A 92 -9.93 -16.71 -4.21
N ILE A 93 -11.26 -16.84 -4.30
CA ILE A 93 -12.11 -17.35 -3.23
C ILE A 93 -11.72 -18.79 -2.89
N TRP A 94 -11.50 -19.63 -3.91
CA TRP A 94 -11.06 -21.01 -3.71
C TRP A 94 -9.70 -21.09 -3.00
N ASN A 95 -8.71 -20.30 -3.43
CA ASN A 95 -7.37 -20.33 -2.86
C ASN A 95 -7.34 -19.80 -1.43
N ARG A 96 -8.26 -18.90 -1.07
CA ARG A 96 -8.41 -18.31 0.26
C ARG A 96 -8.53 -19.35 1.37
N ARG A 97 -9.11 -20.52 1.09
CA ARG A 97 -9.25 -21.63 2.04
C ARG A 97 -7.93 -22.15 2.61
N HIS A 98 -6.81 -21.93 1.90
CA HIS A 98 -5.49 -22.40 2.32
C HIS A 98 -4.70 -21.35 3.11
N ASN A 99 -5.24 -20.16 3.34
CA ASN A 99 -4.46 -19.14 4.04
C ASN A 99 -4.72 -19.18 5.53
N VAL A 100 -3.62 -19.31 6.25
CA VAL A 100 -3.51 -19.50 7.68
C VAL A 100 -3.01 -18.22 8.38
N SER A 101 -3.42 -17.05 7.89
CA SER A 101 -2.97 -15.76 8.44
C SER A 101 -3.43 -15.63 9.90
N PRO A 102 -2.51 -15.49 10.88
CA PRO A 102 -2.88 -15.29 12.29
C PRO A 102 -3.59 -13.97 12.58
N HIS A 103 -3.57 -13.03 11.63
CA HIS A 103 -4.10 -11.67 11.77
C HIS A 103 -5.47 -11.46 11.12
N GLU A 104 -5.98 -12.45 10.40
CA GLU A 104 -7.33 -12.42 9.85
C GLU A 104 -8.17 -13.52 10.51
N PRO A 105 -9.47 -13.28 10.79
CA PRO A 105 -10.37 -14.35 11.19
C PRO A 105 -10.34 -15.49 10.17
N GLU A 106 -10.40 -16.74 10.65
CA GLU A 106 -10.54 -17.90 9.78
C GLU A 106 -11.79 -17.74 8.90
N GLY A 107 -11.64 -17.92 7.59
CA GLY A 107 -12.71 -17.67 6.62
C GLY A 107 -12.90 -16.21 6.19
N SER A 108 -12.06 -15.28 6.65
CA SER A 108 -12.07 -13.89 6.14
C SER A 108 -11.84 -13.86 4.62
N GLY A 109 -12.71 -13.14 3.91
CA GLY A 109 -12.63 -12.95 2.47
C GLY A 109 -11.46 -12.05 2.02
N GLY A 110 -10.64 -11.53 2.95
CA GLY A 110 -9.45 -10.73 2.63
C GLY A 110 -9.75 -9.39 1.94
N LEU A 111 -11.01 -8.94 1.94
CA LEU A 111 -11.46 -7.75 1.24
C LEU A 111 -10.76 -6.47 1.73
N ALA A 112 -10.51 -6.37 3.04
CA ALA A 112 -9.77 -5.24 3.60
C ALA A 112 -8.35 -5.18 3.02
N GLY A 113 -7.65 -6.31 2.95
CA GLY A 113 -6.32 -6.41 2.35
C GLY A 113 -6.33 -6.08 0.84
N MET A 114 -7.34 -6.52 0.10
CA MET A 114 -7.52 -6.15 -1.30
C MET A 114 -7.70 -4.65 -1.49
N VAL A 115 -8.61 -4.04 -0.72
CA VAL A 115 -8.87 -2.60 -0.78
C VAL A 115 -7.58 -1.86 -0.46
N MET A 116 -6.91 -2.19 0.65
CA MET A 116 -5.65 -1.53 1.03
C MET A 116 -4.55 -1.70 -0.04
N SER A 117 -4.52 -2.84 -0.73
CA SER A 117 -3.60 -3.06 -1.87
C SER A 117 -3.96 -2.20 -3.07
N ALA A 118 -5.25 -2.09 -3.43
CA ALA A 118 -5.72 -1.24 -4.52
C ALA A 118 -5.42 0.24 -4.24
N LEU A 119 -5.66 0.71 -3.01
CA LEU A 119 -5.33 2.06 -2.56
C LEU A 119 -3.82 2.36 -2.61
N SER A 120 -2.98 1.32 -2.59
CA SER A 120 -1.52 1.41 -2.66
C SER A 120 -0.97 1.34 -4.08
N ALA A 121 -1.79 1.01 -5.09
CA ALA A 121 -1.35 0.90 -6.48
C ALA A 121 -0.62 2.15 -7.02
N PRO A 122 -1.06 3.40 -6.72
CA PRO A 122 -0.29 4.61 -7.08
C PRO A 122 1.13 4.63 -6.49
N ILE A 123 1.30 4.11 -5.28
CA ILE A 123 2.58 4.05 -4.57
C ILE A 123 3.51 3.04 -5.26
N TYR A 124 2.98 1.87 -5.63
CA TYR A 124 3.73 0.85 -6.36
C TYR A 124 4.22 1.39 -7.72
N ALA A 125 3.33 2.05 -8.47
CA ALA A 125 3.67 2.71 -9.73
C ALA A 125 4.79 3.74 -9.56
N ARG A 126 4.68 4.61 -8.55
CA ARG A 126 5.72 5.62 -8.25
C ARG A 126 7.06 4.98 -7.90
N SER A 127 7.04 3.96 -7.05
CA SER A 127 8.22 3.21 -6.61
C SER A 127 8.92 2.50 -7.77
N LEU A 128 8.15 1.92 -8.70
CA LEU A 128 8.68 1.26 -9.89
C LEU A 128 9.40 2.27 -10.78
N MET A 129 8.76 3.42 -11.03
CA MET A 129 9.36 4.48 -11.82
C MET A 129 10.66 5.01 -11.18
N ASP A 130 10.70 5.16 -9.85
CA ASP A 130 11.94 5.52 -9.18
C ASP A 130 13.03 4.46 -9.30
N ALA A 131 12.67 3.18 -9.32
CA ALA A 131 13.63 2.08 -9.41
C ALA A 131 14.24 2.03 -10.81
N VAL A 132 13.39 2.08 -11.84
CA VAL A 132 13.81 2.11 -13.25
C VAL A 132 14.67 3.35 -13.56
N LEU A 133 14.28 4.52 -13.04
CA LEU A 133 15.05 5.76 -13.22
C LEU A 133 16.25 5.90 -12.29
N ARG A 134 16.58 4.88 -11.49
CA ARG A 134 17.69 4.86 -10.52
C ARG A 134 17.71 6.07 -9.56
N ARG A 135 16.53 6.60 -9.22
CA ARG A 135 16.41 7.72 -8.28
C ARG A 135 16.72 7.24 -6.87
N LYS A 136 17.40 8.10 -6.08
CA LYS A 136 17.77 7.81 -4.69
C LYS A 136 16.50 7.55 -3.86
N SER A 137 16.48 6.45 -3.12
CA SER A 137 15.42 6.11 -2.16
C SER A 137 15.95 6.33 -0.74
N SER A 138 15.23 7.10 0.08
CA SER A 138 15.54 7.24 1.50
C SER A 138 14.84 6.13 2.28
N PHE A 139 15.60 5.36 3.05
CA PHE A 139 15.05 4.33 3.93
C PHE A 139 14.59 4.99 5.24
N VAL A 140 13.33 5.44 5.26
CA VAL A 140 12.71 5.98 6.48
C VAL A 140 12.18 4.80 7.29
N VAL A 141 12.70 4.63 8.50
CA VAL A 141 12.20 3.63 9.45
C VAL A 141 10.79 4.02 9.84
N THR A 142 9.85 3.12 9.55
CA THR A 142 8.46 3.32 9.94
C THR A 142 8.38 3.22 11.47
N PRO A 143 7.87 4.24 12.16
CA PRO A 143 7.64 4.19 13.60
C PRO A 143 6.84 2.93 13.99
N LYS A 144 7.17 2.32 15.13
CA LYS A 144 6.44 1.17 15.69
C LYS A 144 5.82 1.58 17.03
N GLY A 145 4.63 1.06 17.34
CA GLY A 145 3.92 1.39 18.59
C GLY A 145 3.11 2.68 18.49
N ASP A 146 3.01 3.42 19.60
CA ASP A 146 2.11 4.58 19.73
C ASP A 146 2.61 5.87 19.05
N SER A 147 3.83 5.86 18.54
CA SER A 147 4.38 6.97 17.77
C SER A 147 3.90 6.88 16.32
N SER A 148 2.80 7.54 15.96
CA SER A 148 2.33 7.62 14.57
C SER A 148 2.80 8.91 13.87
N SER A 149 3.24 8.82 12.62
CA SER A 149 3.59 10.02 11.84
C SER A 149 2.34 10.86 11.53
N PRO A 150 2.38 12.20 11.67
CA PRO A 150 1.23 13.03 11.36
C PRO A 150 0.90 12.97 9.86
N ASP A 151 -0.35 12.62 9.55
CA ASP A 151 -0.86 12.60 8.18
C ASP A 151 -1.10 14.02 7.68
N THR A 152 -0.59 14.35 6.50
CA THR A 152 -0.76 15.66 5.85
C THR A 152 -1.21 15.50 4.41
N LEU A 153 -2.03 16.44 3.90
CA LEU A 153 -2.58 16.35 2.55
C LEU A 153 -1.48 16.25 1.48
N PHE A 154 -0.51 17.15 1.53
CA PHE A 154 0.57 17.22 0.53
C PHE A 154 1.77 16.32 0.85
N GLY A 155 2.00 15.95 2.11
CA GLY A 155 3.07 15.02 2.46
C GLY A 155 2.68 13.57 2.17
N THR A 156 1.56 13.13 2.74
CA THR A 156 1.09 11.74 2.71
C THR A 156 0.47 11.36 1.37
N PHE A 157 -0.38 12.22 0.81
CA PHE A 157 -1.19 11.89 -0.37
C PHE A 157 -0.69 12.54 -1.66
N ARG A 158 0.54 13.07 -1.69
CA ARG A 158 1.13 13.72 -2.87
C ARG A 158 1.03 12.85 -4.13
N ILE A 159 1.28 11.56 -4.01
CA ILE A 159 1.26 10.63 -5.14
C ILE A 159 -0.18 10.42 -5.62
N HIS A 160 -1.12 10.24 -4.70
CA HIS A 160 -2.54 10.15 -5.01
C HIS A 160 -3.06 11.43 -5.68
N LEU A 161 -2.70 12.61 -5.17
CA LEU A 161 -3.04 13.90 -5.76
C LEU A 161 -2.51 14.05 -7.18
N PHE A 162 -1.28 13.63 -7.44
CA PHE A 162 -0.73 13.61 -8.80
C PHE A 162 -1.60 12.78 -9.75
N PHE A 163 -1.98 11.56 -9.36
CA PHE A 163 -2.84 10.72 -10.20
C PHE A 163 -4.27 11.25 -10.31
N ILE A 164 -4.81 11.90 -9.27
CA ILE A 164 -6.10 12.61 -9.37
C ILE A 164 -6.04 13.68 -10.45
N VAL A 165 -4.95 14.45 -10.51
CA VAL A 165 -4.76 15.45 -11.57
C VAL A 165 -4.67 14.78 -12.94
N VAL A 166 -3.90 13.70 -13.09
CA VAL A 166 -3.76 12.98 -14.37
C VAL A 166 -5.10 12.44 -14.86
N PHE A 167 -5.81 11.65 -14.04
CA PHE A 167 -7.09 11.06 -14.42
C PHE A 167 -8.19 12.12 -14.56
N GLY A 168 -8.23 13.10 -13.66
CA GLY A 168 -9.21 14.19 -13.68
C GLY A 168 -9.04 15.07 -14.92
N ALA A 169 -7.82 15.50 -15.23
CA ALA A 169 -7.53 16.27 -16.43
C ALA A 169 -7.86 15.47 -17.70
N SER A 170 -7.48 14.19 -17.76
CA SER A 170 -7.79 13.33 -18.91
C SER A 170 -9.29 13.19 -19.13
N MET A 171 -10.05 12.97 -18.06
CA MET A 171 -11.50 12.84 -18.12
C MET A 171 -12.20 14.16 -18.50
N ILE A 172 -11.75 15.29 -17.93
CA ILE A 172 -12.25 16.63 -18.30
C ILE A 172 -11.96 16.92 -19.77
N SER A 173 -10.72 16.70 -20.23
CA SER A 173 -10.33 16.91 -21.63
C SER A 173 -11.16 16.06 -22.59
N SER A 174 -11.51 14.83 -22.22
CA SER A 174 -12.36 13.97 -23.05
C SER A 174 -13.73 14.57 -23.35
N PHE A 175 -14.36 15.25 -22.39
CA PHE A 175 -15.63 15.93 -22.63
C PHE A 175 -15.49 17.15 -23.53
N PHE A 176 -14.38 17.89 -23.43
CA PHE A 176 -14.12 19.04 -24.31
C PHE A 176 -13.71 18.63 -25.74
N LEU A 177 -13.02 17.50 -25.89
CA LEU A 177 -12.51 16.99 -27.16
C LEU A 177 -13.46 16.01 -27.86
N GLY A 178 -14.57 15.63 -27.21
CA GLY A 178 -15.53 14.67 -27.76
C GLY A 178 -15.07 13.20 -27.72
N HIS A 179 -14.02 12.88 -26.97
CA HIS A 179 -13.45 11.52 -26.85
C HIS A 179 -14.11 10.70 -25.72
N SER A 180 -15.38 10.96 -25.41
CA SER A 180 -16.07 10.40 -24.25
C SER A 180 -16.60 8.99 -24.53
N HIS A 181 -15.70 8.01 -24.58
CA HIS A 181 -16.10 6.60 -24.67
C HIS A 181 -16.57 6.08 -23.29
N PRO A 182 -17.80 5.57 -23.15
CA PRO A 182 -18.39 5.20 -21.85
C PRO A 182 -17.53 4.25 -21.01
N ALA A 183 -16.92 3.25 -21.66
CA ALA A 183 -16.03 2.30 -20.97
C ALA A 183 -14.80 3.00 -20.36
N MET A 184 -14.18 3.93 -21.08
CA MET A 184 -12.98 4.63 -20.63
C MET A 184 -13.28 5.64 -19.53
N VAL A 185 -14.44 6.30 -19.60
CA VAL A 185 -14.95 7.17 -18.51
C VAL A 185 -15.19 6.35 -17.25
N THR A 186 -15.74 5.13 -17.38
CA THR A 186 -15.96 4.23 -16.25
C THR A 186 -14.64 3.86 -15.57
N TRP A 187 -13.64 3.43 -16.35
CA TRP A 187 -12.31 3.09 -15.82
C TRP A 187 -11.61 4.29 -15.19
N ALA A 188 -11.65 5.47 -15.82
CA ALA A 188 -11.08 6.70 -15.26
C ALA A 188 -11.77 7.09 -13.94
N THR A 189 -13.09 6.92 -13.86
CA THR A 189 -13.86 7.18 -12.63
C THR A 189 -13.45 6.22 -11.50
N LEU A 190 -13.32 4.92 -11.78
CA LEU A 190 -12.83 3.96 -10.79
C LEU A 190 -11.40 4.29 -10.31
N ALA A 191 -10.52 4.68 -11.23
CA ALA A 191 -9.16 5.10 -10.89
C ALA A 191 -9.15 6.38 -10.01
N LEU A 192 -10.03 7.34 -10.30
CA LEU A 192 -10.24 8.53 -9.47
C LEU A 192 -10.76 8.16 -8.08
N LEU A 193 -11.70 7.22 -7.96
CA LEU A 193 -12.21 6.76 -6.67
C LEU A 193 -11.11 6.08 -5.85
N ILE A 194 -10.32 5.19 -6.46
CA ILE A 194 -9.19 4.52 -5.78
C ILE A 194 -8.16 5.53 -5.30
N THR A 195 -7.87 6.56 -6.10
CA THR A 195 -6.88 7.59 -5.71
C THR A 195 -7.42 8.57 -4.68
N ALA A 196 -8.72 8.90 -4.72
CA ALA A 196 -9.35 9.81 -3.77
C ALA A 196 -9.72 9.14 -2.44
N ALA A 197 -10.01 7.85 -2.41
CA ALA A 197 -10.50 7.13 -1.24
C ALA A 197 -9.61 7.27 0.02
N PRO A 198 -8.27 7.21 -0.04
CA PRO A 198 -7.42 7.40 1.14
C PRO A 198 -7.54 8.81 1.72
N ILE A 199 -7.67 9.81 0.85
CA ILE A 199 -7.82 11.22 1.22
C ILE A 199 -9.18 11.45 1.87
N ILE A 200 -10.24 10.86 1.29
CA ILE A 200 -11.60 10.94 1.81
C ILE A 200 -11.68 10.26 3.18
N GLY A 201 -11.12 9.04 3.30
CA GLY A 201 -11.07 8.29 4.56
C GLY A 201 -10.35 9.07 5.65
N TRP A 202 -9.19 9.65 5.34
CA TRP A 202 -8.45 10.52 6.27
C TRP A 202 -9.23 11.78 6.69
N ARG A 203 -9.92 12.45 5.75
CA ARG A 203 -10.75 13.62 6.08
C ARG A 203 -11.94 13.23 6.96
N TYR A 204 -12.51 12.05 6.73
CA TYR A 204 -13.61 11.54 7.53
C TYR A 204 -13.17 11.27 8.98
N THR A 205 -12.01 10.63 9.19
CA THR A 205 -11.50 10.37 10.55
C THR A 205 -11.22 11.65 11.32
N ILE A 206 -10.56 12.65 10.71
CA ILE A 206 -10.33 13.96 11.35
C ILE A 206 -11.66 14.63 11.75
N ARG A 207 -12.66 14.60 10.85
CA ARG A 207 -13.97 15.21 11.13
C ARG A 207 -14.70 14.49 12.25
N ALA A 208 -14.65 13.16 12.26
CA ALA A 208 -15.25 12.34 13.31
C ALA A 208 -14.59 12.61 14.68
N GLU A 209 -13.26 12.71 14.73
CA GLU A 209 -12.52 13.06 15.95
C GLU A 209 -12.86 14.46 16.45
N LYS A 210 -12.94 15.45 15.56
CA LYS A 210 -13.37 16.81 15.91
C LYS A 210 -14.79 16.82 16.46
N LYS A 211 -15.71 16.03 15.87
CA LYS A 211 -17.09 15.91 16.36
C LYS A 211 -17.12 15.28 17.76
N LYS A 212 -16.36 14.21 18.00
CA LYS A 212 -16.26 13.53 19.31
C LYS A 212 -15.69 14.45 20.40
N ARG A 213 -14.67 15.26 20.06
CA ARG A 213 -14.11 16.26 20.99
C ARG A 213 -15.12 17.37 21.34
N ARG A 214 -15.94 17.81 20.37
CA ARG A 214 -16.98 18.81 20.60
C ARG A 214 -18.16 18.28 21.42
N SER A 215 -18.54 17.00 21.24
CA SER A 215 -19.62 16.37 22.01
C SER A 215 -19.18 15.89 23.40
N GLY A 216 -17.90 15.55 23.59
CA GLY A 216 -17.35 15.10 24.87
C GLY A 216 -16.80 16.20 25.79
N GLY A 217 -16.81 17.47 25.35
CA GLY A 217 -16.26 18.62 26.08
C GLY A 217 -17.09 19.11 27.27
N GLY A 218 -18.16 18.39 27.67
CA GLY A 218 -19.07 18.81 28.74
C GLY A 218 -18.94 18.06 30.08
N SER A 219 -18.10 17.02 30.21
CA SER A 219 -18.20 16.10 31.37
C SER A 219 -16.91 15.81 32.15
N HIS A 220 -15.84 16.61 32.01
CA HIS A 220 -14.66 16.48 32.89
C HIS A 220 -14.31 17.81 33.55
N ARG A 221 -15.14 18.17 34.54
CA ARG A 221 -14.75 19.12 35.59
C ARG A 221 -15.34 18.65 36.91
N ASN A 222 -14.78 17.58 37.45
CA ASN A 222 -14.76 17.32 38.90
C ASN A 222 -13.42 16.65 39.18
N GLY A 223 -12.60 17.35 39.97
CA GLY A 223 -11.31 16.87 40.39
C GLY A 223 -11.49 15.81 41.47
N GLU A 224 -10.89 14.65 41.23
CA GLU A 224 -10.43 13.77 42.30
C GLU A 224 -8.89 13.81 42.28
N PRO A 225 -8.23 14.09 43.42
CA PRO A 225 -6.78 14.07 43.47
C PRO A 225 -6.27 12.64 43.24
N ALA A 226 -5.20 12.53 42.45
CA ALA A 226 -4.57 11.27 42.11
C ALA A 226 -4.11 10.50 43.37
N PRO A 227 -4.36 9.18 43.47
CA PRO A 227 -3.83 8.40 44.58
C PRO A 227 -2.31 8.29 44.46
N GLU A 228 -1.65 8.55 45.59
CA GLU A 228 -0.20 8.47 45.77
C GLU A 228 0.33 7.06 45.46
N PRO A 229 1.45 6.91 44.71
CA PRO A 229 1.97 5.59 44.36
C PRO A 229 2.57 4.88 45.59
N ARG A 230 1.98 3.74 45.96
CA ARG A 230 2.51 2.79 46.95
C ARG A 230 3.82 2.16 46.45
N PRO A 231 4.88 2.07 47.28
CA PRO A 231 6.10 1.34 46.90
C PRO A 231 5.83 -0.17 46.79
N LEU A 232 6.26 -0.79 45.68
CA LEU A 232 6.28 -2.24 45.51
C LEU A 232 7.43 -2.85 46.35
N PRO A 233 7.19 -3.91 47.15
CA PRO A 233 8.25 -4.61 47.84
C PRO A 233 8.95 -5.61 46.91
N GLY A 234 10.28 -5.51 46.80
CA GLY A 234 11.16 -6.59 46.36
C GLY A 234 11.70 -6.50 44.92
N ALA A 235 12.73 -5.69 44.71
CA ALA A 235 13.66 -5.84 43.59
C ALA A 235 15.00 -6.39 44.13
N PRO A 236 15.47 -7.58 43.72
CA PRO A 236 16.84 -7.99 43.98
C PRO A 236 17.81 -7.20 43.11
N GLY A 237 18.94 -6.85 43.71
CA GLY A 237 19.91 -5.85 43.28
C GLY A 237 20.57 -6.07 41.91
N ASN A 238 20.98 -4.92 41.39
CA ASN A 238 21.60 -4.58 40.11
C ASN A 238 23.00 -5.22 39.84
N ASP A 239 23.31 -6.37 40.44
CA ASP A 239 24.66 -6.98 40.38
C ASP A 239 24.79 -8.10 39.32
N GLN A 240 23.69 -8.77 38.95
CA GLN A 240 23.76 -9.85 37.94
C GLN A 240 23.95 -9.33 36.51
N THR A 241 23.41 -8.15 36.19
CA THR A 241 23.53 -7.53 34.86
C THR A 241 24.98 -7.10 34.55
N MET A 242 25.75 -6.70 35.56
CA MET A 242 27.16 -6.32 35.40
C MET A 242 28.11 -7.52 35.25
N GLN A 243 27.76 -8.69 35.80
CA GLN A 243 28.55 -9.91 35.64
C GLN A 243 28.43 -10.53 34.23
N ILE A 244 27.23 -10.50 33.64
CA ILE A 244 26.99 -11.03 32.28
C ILE A 244 27.74 -10.20 31.22
N VAL A 245 27.85 -8.88 31.41
CA VAL A 245 28.58 -7.99 30.49
C VAL A 245 30.10 -8.19 30.56
N ARG A 246 30.66 -8.54 31.73
CA ARG A 246 32.11 -8.78 31.87
C ARG A 246 32.59 -10.11 31.29
N ILE A 247 31.74 -11.13 31.23
CA ILE A 247 32.08 -12.44 30.65
C ILE A 247 32.01 -12.41 29.11
N ALA A 248 31.16 -11.56 28.53
CA ALA A 248 30.97 -11.46 27.08
C ALA A 248 32.05 -10.63 26.35
N LEU A 249 32.81 -9.79 27.05
CA LEU A 249 33.87 -8.95 26.49
C LEU A 249 35.23 -9.44 26.97
N GLY A 250 35.72 -10.50 26.32
CA GLY A 250 37.01 -11.13 26.61
C GLY A 250 38.18 -10.15 26.67
N GLY A 251 38.54 -9.74 27.90
CA GLY A 251 39.71 -8.94 28.21
C GLY A 251 40.81 -9.79 28.84
N ARG A 252 41.70 -10.37 28.02
CA ARG A 252 43.03 -10.77 28.49
C ARG A 252 43.86 -9.51 28.70
N LYS A 253 44.50 -9.36 29.86
CA LYS A 253 45.91 -8.91 29.94
C LYS A 253 46.52 -9.08 31.34
N LYS A 254 47.65 -9.78 31.31
CA LYS A 254 48.78 -9.92 32.26
C LYS A 254 48.51 -10.65 33.56
#